data_AF-A0AAU4WTK3-F1
#
_entry.id   AF-A0AAU4WTK3-F1
#
_cell.length_a   1.000
_cell.length_b   1.000
_cell.length_c   1.000
_cell.angle_alpha   90.00
_cell.angle_beta   90.00
_cell.angle_gamma   90.00
#
_symmetry.space_group_name_H-M   'P 1'
#
loop_
_entity.id
_entity.type
_entity.pdbx_description
1 polymer ?
#
loop_
_entity_poly.entity_id
_entity_poly.type
_entity_poly.pdbx_seq_one_letter_code
_entity_poly.pdbx_strand_id
1 'polypeptide(L)'
;MIQQGDLVGDWGNAAGATVHMSADHSLTASGINHAVPDYKCSTSMAAGSWQFWVQDGSPQSFTASDPVTEGESFTVSANNGDPTSWCDLEAQVQHDDQGFNICLVLDPDQTCTTEELLRKASTQPR
;
A
#
# COMPACT_ATOMS: atom_id res chain seq x y z
N MET A 1 5.94 1.83 14.87
CA MET A 1 5.99 0.46 14.31
C MET A 1 4.56 0.04 14.03
N ILE A 2 4.33 -0.41 12.80
CA ILE A 2 3.05 -0.83 12.25
C ILE A 2 2.99 -2.35 12.35
N GLN A 3 1.90 -2.89 12.85
CA GLN A 3 1.66 -4.32 12.92
C GLN A 3 0.91 -4.79 11.67
N GLN A 4 1.06 -6.06 11.30
CA GLN A 4 0.28 -6.68 10.24
C GLN A 4 -1.22 -6.48 10.44
N GLY A 5 -1.72 -6.58 11.68
CA GLY A 5 -3.13 -6.34 11.99
C GLY A 5 -3.60 -4.91 11.70
N ASP A 6 -2.69 -3.94 11.73
CA ASP A 6 -2.98 -2.56 11.35
C ASP A 6 -3.18 -2.42 9.84
N LEU A 7 -2.49 -3.23 9.04
CA LEU A 7 -2.55 -3.22 7.57
C LEU A 7 -3.68 -4.08 7.01
N VAL A 8 -3.92 -5.26 7.59
CA VAL A 8 -4.94 -6.19 7.08
C VAL A 8 -6.32 -5.56 7.12
N GLY A 9 -7.02 -5.63 5.99
CA GLY A 9 -8.37 -5.11 5.81
C GLY A 9 -8.56 -4.38 4.49
N ASP A 10 -9.72 -3.74 4.38
CA ASP A 10 -10.08 -2.92 3.23
C ASP A 10 -9.66 -1.47 3.46
N TRP A 11 -9.14 -0.86 2.41
CA TRP A 11 -8.71 0.53 2.35
C TRP A 11 -9.35 1.20 1.15
N GLY A 12 -9.63 2.49 1.24
CA GLY A 12 -10.13 3.25 0.11
C GLY A 12 -10.08 4.75 0.30
N ASN A 13 -10.35 5.47 -0.78
CA ASN A 13 -10.44 6.92 -0.77
C ASN A 13 -11.76 7.39 -1.42
N ALA A 14 -12.08 8.68 -1.26
CA ALA A 14 -13.32 9.26 -1.80
C ALA A 14 -13.35 9.30 -3.33
N ALA A 15 -12.19 9.23 -3.98
CA ALA A 15 -12.04 9.22 -5.43
C ALA A 15 -12.33 7.83 -6.06
N GLY A 16 -12.58 6.80 -5.24
CA GLY A 16 -13.03 5.49 -5.70
C GLY A 16 -11.94 4.44 -5.81
N ALA A 17 -10.73 4.69 -5.28
CA ALA A 17 -9.72 3.64 -5.12
C ALA A 17 -10.12 2.71 -3.98
N THR A 18 -9.94 1.41 -4.17
CA THR A 18 -10.11 0.39 -3.15
C THR A 18 -8.93 -0.59 -3.17
N VAL A 19 -8.46 -0.96 -1.99
CA VAL A 19 -7.35 -1.90 -1.79
C VAL A 19 -7.75 -2.86 -0.69
N HIS A 20 -7.68 -4.16 -0.96
CA HIS A 20 -7.85 -5.20 0.04
C HIS A 20 -6.49 -5.82 0.35
N MET A 21 -6.06 -5.74 1.61
CA MET A 21 -4.81 -6.33 2.11
C MET A 21 -5.14 -7.55 2.97
N SER A 22 -4.67 -8.72 2.57
CA SER A 22 -4.88 -9.99 3.27
C SER A 22 -3.71 -10.35 4.19
N ALA A 23 -4.00 -11.17 5.21
CA ALA A 23 -3.01 -11.60 6.20
C ALA A 23 -1.94 -12.55 5.64
N ASP A 24 -2.14 -13.10 4.45
CA ASP A 24 -1.17 -13.93 3.73
C ASP A 24 -0.26 -13.11 2.80
N HIS A 25 -0.19 -11.79 3.02
CA HIS A 25 0.60 -10.85 2.23
C HIS A 25 0.12 -10.68 0.79
N SER A 26 -1.06 -11.20 0.45
CA SER A 26 -1.71 -10.91 -0.83
C SER A 26 -2.48 -9.59 -0.77
N LEU A 27 -2.61 -8.95 -1.93
CA LEU A 27 -3.51 -7.81 -2.11
C LEU A 27 -4.30 -7.89 -3.41
N THR A 28 -5.45 -7.22 -3.42
CA THR A 28 -6.19 -6.89 -4.64
C THR A 28 -6.59 -5.43 -4.58
N ALA A 29 -6.73 -4.79 -5.75
CA ALA A 29 -7.08 -3.39 -5.77
C ALA A 29 -7.80 -2.96 -7.06
N SER A 30 -8.60 -1.91 -6.96
CA SER A 30 -9.35 -1.31 -8.06
C SER A 30 -9.39 0.21 -7.91
N GLY A 31 -9.55 0.94 -9.02
CA GLY A 31 -9.46 2.40 -9.05
C GLY A 31 -8.09 2.96 -8.63
N ILE A 32 -7.00 2.19 -8.71
CA ILE A 32 -5.68 2.57 -8.14
C ILE A 32 -5.13 3.85 -8.74
N ASN A 33 -5.44 4.15 -9.99
CA ASN A 33 -5.09 5.42 -10.62
C ASN A 33 -5.54 6.63 -9.77
N HIS A 34 -6.60 6.50 -8.97
CA HIS A 34 -7.10 7.54 -8.05
C HIS A 34 -6.37 7.61 -6.71
N ALA A 35 -5.41 6.72 -6.45
CA ALA A 35 -4.61 6.66 -5.23
C ALA A 35 -3.10 6.81 -5.50
N VAL A 36 -2.70 7.05 -6.75
CA VAL A 36 -1.30 7.20 -7.16
C VAL A 36 -1.11 8.57 -7.82
N PRO A 37 -0.10 9.35 -7.38
CA PRO A 37 0.24 10.62 -8.02
C PRO A 37 0.42 10.48 -9.54
N ASP A 38 -0.07 11.48 -10.28
CA ASP A 38 -0.06 11.54 -11.75
C ASP A 38 -0.87 10.45 -12.49
N TYR A 39 -1.64 9.60 -11.80
CA TYR A 39 -2.57 8.64 -12.42
C TYR A 39 -1.92 7.63 -13.39
N LYS A 40 -0.64 7.31 -13.17
CA LYS A 40 0.18 6.53 -14.10
C LYS A 40 -0.05 5.02 -14.07
N CYS A 41 -0.87 4.53 -13.15
CA CYS A 41 -1.09 3.10 -12.95
C CYS A 41 -2.40 2.53 -13.48
N SER A 42 -2.36 1.22 -13.79
CA SER A 42 -3.54 0.45 -14.15
C SER A 42 -4.65 0.67 -13.12
N THR A 43 -5.87 0.80 -13.61
CA THR A 43 -7.05 1.00 -12.76
C THR A 43 -7.39 -0.24 -11.93
N SER A 44 -6.74 -1.38 -12.14
CA SER A 44 -6.95 -2.58 -11.33
C SER A 44 -5.68 -3.42 -11.16
N MET A 45 -5.63 -4.11 -10.03
CA MET A 45 -4.61 -5.08 -9.65
C MET A 45 -5.31 -6.34 -9.14
N ALA A 46 -5.43 -7.33 -10.01
CA ALA A 46 -6.10 -8.60 -9.69
C ALA A 46 -5.26 -9.49 -8.75
N ALA A 47 -3.93 -9.30 -8.75
CA ALA A 47 -3.01 -9.96 -7.86
C ALA A 47 -1.85 -9.02 -7.52
N GLY A 48 -1.60 -8.80 -6.24
CA GLY A 48 -0.41 -8.11 -5.76
C GLY A 48 0.07 -8.73 -4.46
N SER A 49 1.23 -8.30 -4.00
CA SER A 49 1.77 -8.65 -2.69
C SER A 49 2.20 -7.42 -1.91
N TRP A 50 2.19 -7.52 -0.58
CA TRP A 50 2.68 -6.48 0.32
C TRP A 50 3.64 -7.07 1.35
N GLN A 51 4.69 -6.32 1.70
CA GLN A 51 5.75 -6.82 2.59
C GLN A 51 6.36 -5.67 3.39
N PHE A 52 6.68 -5.89 4.67
CA PHE A 52 7.41 -4.91 5.46
C PHE A 52 8.87 -4.79 5.00
N TRP A 53 9.38 -3.57 5.01
CA TRP A 53 10.81 -3.32 4.88
C TRP A 53 11.51 -3.62 6.22
N VAL A 54 12.52 -4.47 6.19
CA VAL A 54 13.36 -4.79 7.35
C VAL A 54 14.81 -4.55 7.08
N GLN A 55 15.53 -4.15 8.13
CA GLN A 55 16.95 -3.84 8.04
C GLN A 55 17.78 -5.12 7.82
N ASP A 56 18.53 -5.19 6.73
CA ASP A 56 19.34 -6.35 6.34
C ASP A 56 20.81 -6.16 6.73
N GLY A 57 21.12 -6.36 8.00
CA GLY A 57 22.50 -6.41 8.51
C GLY A 57 23.30 -5.11 8.48
N SER A 58 22.75 -4.02 7.92
CA SER A 58 23.36 -2.69 7.82
C SER A 58 22.34 -1.57 8.11
N PRO A 59 22.71 -0.47 8.81
CA PRO A 59 21.89 0.74 9.00
C PRO A 59 21.23 1.32 7.75
N GLN A 60 21.76 1.02 6.57
CA GLN A 60 21.34 1.62 5.31
C GLN A 60 20.76 0.62 4.32
N SER A 61 20.63 -0.66 4.69
CA SER A 61 20.12 -1.69 3.80
C SER A 61 18.80 -2.21 4.34
N PHE A 62 17.75 -2.12 3.51
CA PHE A 62 16.43 -2.65 3.81
C PHE A 62 16.06 -3.67 2.74
N THR A 63 15.38 -4.74 3.16
CA THR A 63 14.85 -5.79 2.29
C THR A 63 13.39 -6.04 2.62
N ALA A 64 12.58 -6.35 1.61
CA ALA A 64 11.18 -6.70 1.80
C ALA A 64 11.11 -8.18 2.22
N SER A 65 10.39 -8.50 3.30
CA SER A 65 10.45 -9.82 3.93
C SER A 65 9.08 -10.37 4.28
N ASP A 66 8.70 -11.49 3.65
CA ASP A 66 7.47 -12.24 3.92
C ASP A 66 7.28 -12.75 5.35
N PRO A 67 8.29 -13.25 6.07
CA PRO A 67 8.07 -13.78 7.44
C PRO A 67 7.81 -12.69 8.49
N VAL A 68 7.89 -11.41 8.12
CA VAL A 68 7.84 -10.30 9.06
C VAL A 68 6.41 -9.78 9.18
N THR A 69 5.96 -9.60 10.42
CA THR A 69 4.61 -9.16 10.74
C THR A 69 4.56 -7.74 11.30
N GLU A 70 5.68 -7.02 11.34
CA GLU A 70 5.76 -5.63 11.82
C GLU A 70 6.90 -4.84 11.16
N GLY A 71 6.74 -3.53 10.99
CA GLY A 71 7.77 -2.67 10.38
C GLY A 71 7.48 -1.18 10.53
N GLU A 72 8.37 -0.34 10.00
CA GLU A 72 8.16 1.12 9.94
C GLU A 72 7.54 1.58 8.61
N SER A 73 7.74 0.80 7.55
CA SER A 73 7.17 1.01 6.21
C SER A 73 7.00 -0.34 5.50
N PHE A 74 6.24 -0.36 4.40
CA PHE A 74 6.01 -1.57 3.62
C PHE A 74 5.97 -1.25 2.12
N THR A 75 6.22 -2.26 1.28
CA THR A 75 6.13 -2.14 -0.18
C THR A 75 4.90 -2.87 -0.71
N VAL A 76 4.38 -2.40 -1.85
CA VAL A 76 3.24 -3.01 -2.56
C VAL A 76 3.65 -3.33 -3.98
N SER A 77 3.91 -4.60 -4.25
CA SER A 77 4.23 -5.05 -5.59
C SER A 77 2.97 -5.38 -6.37
N ALA A 78 2.71 -4.61 -7.43
CA ALA A 78 1.60 -4.87 -8.33
C ALA A 78 1.97 -5.96 -9.34
N ASN A 79 1.57 -7.21 -9.10
CA ASN A 79 1.67 -8.23 -10.13
C ASN A 79 0.47 -8.11 -11.10
N ASN A 80 0.51 -7.07 -11.92
CA ASN A 80 -0.51 -6.81 -12.93
C ASN A 80 -0.51 -7.84 -14.09
N GLY A 81 0.36 -8.86 -14.05
CA GLY A 81 0.48 -9.90 -15.07
C GLY A 81 1.08 -9.42 -16.40
N ASP A 82 1.43 -8.14 -16.51
CA ASP A 82 2.05 -7.53 -17.67
C ASP A 82 3.49 -7.10 -17.33
N PRO A 83 4.51 -7.83 -17.80
CA PRO A 83 5.91 -7.51 -17.51
C PRO A 83 6.37 -6.16 -18.11
N THR A 84 5.52 -5.48 -18.89
CA THR A 84 5.77 -4.13 -19.43
C THR A 84 5.05 -3.02 -18.65
N SER A 85 4.19 -3.38 -17.69
CA SER A 85 3.48 -2.42 -16.83
C SER A 85 4.31 -2.08 -15.60
N TRP A 86 4.83 -0.85 -15.61
CA TRP A 86 5.83 -0.24 -14.72
C TRP A 86 5.27 0.26 -13.37
N CYS A 87 4.26 -0.42 -12.83
CA CYS A 87 3.56 0.00 -11.60
C CYS A 87 4.05 -0.71 -10.34
N ASP A 88 5.36 -0.69 -10.13
CA ASP A 88 5.91 -1.05 -8.82
C ASP A 88 5.64 0.12 -7.87
N LEU A 89 4.81 -0.12 -6.86
CA LEU A 89 4.36 0.90 -5.93
C LEU A 89 5.05 0.72 -4.57
N GLU A 90 5.45 1.82 -3.97
CA GLU A 90 5.78 1.85 -2.55
C GLU A 90 4.60 2.38 -1.75
N ALA A 91 4.40 1.82 -0.56
CA ALA A 91 3.34 2.23 0.34
C ALA A 91 3.94 2.92 1.56
N GLN A 92 3.73 4.22 1.64
CA GLN A 92 4.07 4.99 2.82
C GLN A 92 2.88 4.99 3.77
N VAL A 93 3.10 4.51 4.98
CA VAL A 93 2.10 4.59 6.04
C VAL A 93 2.37 5.82 6.87
N GLN A 94 1.33 6.63 7.01
CA GLN A 94 1.37 7.78 7.91
C GLN A 94 0.23 7.66 8.90
N HIS A 95 0.32 8.45 9.96
CA HIS A 95 -0.71 8.53 10.99
C HIS A 95 -1.06 9.99 11.20
N ASP A 96 -2.34 10.32 11.14
CA ASP A 96 -2.86 11.64 11.47
C ASP A 96 -4.03 11.53 12.47
N ASP A 97 -4.77 12.62 12.67
CA ASP A 97 -5.89 12.67 13.61
C ASP A 97 -7.04 11.69 13.28
N GLN A 98 -7.05 11.11 12.07
CA GLN A 98 -8.04 10.13 11.61
C GLN A 98 -7.53 8.68 11.66
N GLY A 99 -6.31 8.46 12.15
CA GLY A 99 -5.66 7.16 12.22
C GLY A 99 -4.66 6.92 11.09
N PHE A 100 -4.39 5.65 10.78
CA PHE A 100 -3.46 5.29 9.71
C PHE A 100 -4.02 5.66 8.33
N ASN A 101 -3.12 6.09 7.46
CA ASN A 101 -3.36 6.23 6.03
C ASN A 101 -2.21 5.63 5.23
N ILE A 102 -2.54 5.21 4.01
CA ILE A 102 -1.58 4.68 3.05
C ILE A 102 -1.51 5.66 1.87
N CYS A 103 -0.30 6.07 1.55
CA CYS A 103 0.04 6.77 0.32
C CYS A 103 0.77 5.79 -0.62
N LEU A 104 0.22 5.56 -1.81
CA LEU A 104 0.85 4.73 -2.83
C LEU A 104 1.63 5.62 -3.80
N VAL A 105 2.92 5.36 -3.95
CA VAL A 105 3.82 6.19 -4.76
C VAL A 105 4.67 5.34 -5.71
N LEU A 106 5.08 5.93 -6.83
CA LEU A 106 6.05 5.33 -7.76
C LEU A 106 7.49 5.70 -7.41
N ASP A 107 7.66 6.81 -6.70
CA ASP A 107 8.94 7.34 -6.25
C ASP A 107 8.80 7.72 -4.76
N PRO A 108 9.70 7.26 -3.87
CA PRO A 108 9.66 7.55 -2.43
C PRO A 108 9.63 9.05 -2.08
N ASP A 109 10.11 9.93 -2.98
CA ASP A 109 10.10 11.38 -2.78
C ASP A 109 8.73 12.01 -3.12
N GLN A 110 7.78 11.24 -3.67
CA GLN A 110 6.41 11.70 -3.90
C GLN A 110 5.61 11.76 -2.61
N THR A 111 4.57 12.59 -2.63
CA THR A 111 3.61 12.72 -1.53
C THR A 111 2.19 12.66 -2.09
N CYS A 112 1.27 12.10 -1.31
CA CYS A 112 -0.13 12.07 -1.65
C CYS A 112 -0.85 13.33 -1.14
N THR A 113 -1.77 13.82 -1.95
CA THR A 113 -2.84 14.73 -1.54
C THR A 113 -3.90 13.98 -0.73
N THR A 114 -4.78 14.74 -0.07
CA THR A 114 -5.90 14.17 0.69
C THR A 114 -6.81 13.26 -0.14
N GLU A 115 -6.96 13.52 -1.45
CA GLU A 115 -7.80 12.72 -2.34
C GLU A 115 -7.15 11.36 -2.66
N GLU A 116 -5.82 11.29 -2.69
CA GLU A 116 -5.06 10.08 -3.01
C GLU A 116 -4.90 9.17 -1.79
N LEU A 117 -4.92 9.72 -0.57
CA LEU A 117 -4.75 8.96 0.67
C LEU A 117 -5.81 7.87 0.85
N LEU A 118 -5.36 6.63 0.96
CA LEU A 118 -6.18 5.49 1.31
C LEU A 118 -6.39 5.44 2.82
N ARG A 119 -7.64 5.28 3.24
CA ARG A 119 -8.04 5.14 4.64
C ARG A 119 -8.65 3.78 4.86
N LYS A 120 -8.36 3.20 6.02
CA LYS A 120 -8.95 1.91 6.41
C LYS A 120 -10.46 2.09 6.44
N ALA A 121 -11.18 1.25 5.70
CA ALA A 121 -12.63 1.23 5.76
C ALA A 121 -13.00 0.98 7.21
N SER A 122 -13.74 1.92 7.81
CA SER A 122 -14.31 1.68 9.12
C SER A 122 -15.14 0.41 8.97
N THR A 123 -14.93 -0.60 9.82
CA THR A 123 -15.93 -1.64 10.02
C THR A 123 -17.15 -0.92 10.61
N GLN A 124 -17.98 -0.32 9.75
CA GLN A 124 -19.28 0.18 10.13
C GLN A 124 -20.14 -1.07 10.30
N PRO A 125 -20.55 -1.43 11.53
CA PRO A 125 -21.62 -2.40 11.66
C PRO A 125 -22.84 -1.80 10.96
N ARG A 126 -23.41 -2.54 10.01
CA ARG A 126 -24.76 -2.27 9.50
C ARG A 126 -25.77 -2.41 10.63
#